data_AF-A0A2G4F6V4-F1
#
_entry.id   AF-A0A2G4F6V4-F1
#
_cell.length_a   1.000
_cell.length_b   1.000
_cell.length_c   1.000
_cell.angle_alpha   90.00
_cell.angle_beta   90.00
_cell.angle_gamma   90.00
#
_symmetry.space_group_name_H-M   'P 1'
#
loop_
_entity.id
_entity.type
_entity.pdbx_description
1 polymer ?
#
loop_
_entity_poly.entity_id
_entity_poly.type
_entity_poly.pdbx_seq_one_letter_code
_entity_poly.pdbx_strand_id
1 'polypeptide(L)'
;MAIKQQEFYLVGEDTDDNVALEAGQLQDLSGGLATRKGNDTVSGSSDGEVVYGGKGNDSIDGGGGNDSLRGDKDEDTVIGGDGDDWLWGGQGNDSIVGGSGNDSLYGDRGIDTLTGGDGNDTFFVLLDDEIIDYITDYQNGGDRIASENGILNFDNNFTFSAGTGANGASSGDTVMIDKSSNRAIAVFLNVASSTFAASPTPTPTPTPTPTPAPTPAPTPA
;
A
#
# COMPACT_ATOMS: atom_id res chain seq x y z
N MET A 1 -30.85 -16.70 4.75
CA MET A 1 -31.38 -16.77 6.12
C MET A 1 -30.22 -16.44 7.05
N ALA A 2 -30.16 -15.26 7.65
CA ALA A 2 -29.01 -14.86 8.46
C ALA A 2 -29.08 -15.50 9.85
N ILE A 3 -28.07 -16.30 10.20
CA ILE A 3 -27.97 -16.93 11.53
C ILE A 3 -26.93 -16.16 12.32
N LYS A 4 -27.39 -15.41 13.33
CA LYS A 4 -26.53 -14.71 14.29
C LYS A 4 -25.84 -15.74 15.20
N GLN A 5 -24.56 -16.02 14.97
CA GLN A 5 -23.71 -16.69 15.96
C GLN A 5 -22.52 -15.79 16.29
N GLN A 6 -22.54 -15.23 17.50
CA GLN A 6 -21.43 -14.49 18.13
C GLN A 6 -20.89 -13.32 17.28
N GLU A 7 -21.55 -12.16 17.43
CA GLU A 7 -21.18 -10.83 16.90
C GLU A 7 -20.99 -10.65 15.37
N PHE A 8 -20.75 -11.71 14.60
CA PHE A 8 -20.64 -11.68 13.14
C PHE A 8 -21.97 -11.98 12.43
N TYR A 9 -22.29 -11.22 11.37
CA TYR A 9 -23.39 -11.52 10.46
C TYR A 9 -22.87 -12.40 9.33
N LEU A 10 -23.37 -13.64 9.28
CA LEU A 10 -23.03 -14.59 8.23
C LEU A 10 -24.09 -14.50 7.15
N VAL A 11 -23.68 -14.14 5.94
CA VAL A 11 -24.54 -14.10 4.77
C VAL A 11 -24.26 -15.33 3.91
N GLY A 12 -25.30 -15.90 3.30
CA GLY A 12 -25.25 -17.20 2.63
C GLY A 12 -25.42 -18.40 3.58
N GLU A 13 -26.16 -19.42 3.13
CA GLU A 13 -25.80 -20.77 3.58
C GLU A 13 -24.47 -21.14 2.92
N ASP A 14 -23.71 -22.10 3.41
CA ASP A 14 -22.40 -22.51 2.88
C ASP A 14 -22.50 -23.12 1.47
N THR A 15 -22.87 -22.29 0.49
CA THR A 15 -23.21 -22.57 -0.90
C THR A 15 -22.46 -21.57 -1.76
N ASP A 16 -22.04 -21.96 -2.96
CA ASP A 16 -21.31 -21.11 -3.92
C ASP A 16 -22.20 -20.01 -4.55
N ASP A 17 -23.20 -19.52 -3.79
CA ASP A 17 -24.18 -18.53 -4.21
C ASP A 17 -23.64 -17.13 -3.95
N ASN A 18 -23.66 -16.26 -4.96
CA ASN A 18 -23.24 -14.87 -4.82
C ASN A 18 -24.20 -14.08 -3.92
N VAL A 19 -23.62 -13.27 -3.04
CA VAL A 19 -24.27 -12.32 -2.15
C VAL A 19 -24.07 -10.91 -2.70
N ALA A 20 -25.14 -10.10 -2.72
CA ALA A 20 -25.06 -8.67 -2.99
C ALA A 20 -25.64 -7.90 -1.80
N LEU A 21 -24.84 -7.03 -1.19
CA LEU A 21 -25.21 -6.19 -0.05
C LEU A 21 -24.98 -4.73 -0.40
N GLU A 22 -26.03 -3.93 -0.25
CA GLU A 22 -26.06 -2.51 -0.59
C GLU A 22 -25.76 -1.63 0.63
N ALA A 23 -25.33 -0.39 0.36
CA ALA A 23 -25.05 0.62 1.36
C ALA A 23 -26.22 0.79 2.34
N GLY A 24 -25.94 0.62 3.63
CA GLY A 24 -26.92 0.70 4.71
C GLY A 24 -27.53 -0.63 5.16
N GLN A 25 -27.25 -1.74 4.46
CA GLN A 25 -27.57 -3.08 4.96
C GLN A 25 -26.57 -3.57 6.02
N LEU A 26 -25.48 -2.84 6.24
CA LEU A 26 -24.40 -3.17 7.20
C LEU A 26 -24.46 -2.37 8.51
N GLN A 27 -25.45 -1.49 8.68
CA GLN A 27 -25.59 -0.69 9.90
C GLN A 27 -25.82 -1.57 11.14
N ASP A 28 -25.15 -1.23 12.25
CA ASP A 28 -25.19 -1.92 13.54
C ASP A 28 -24.59 -3.36 13.56
N LEU A 29 -23.74 -3.71 12.60
CA LEU A 29 -22.96 -4.96 12.63
C LEU A 29 -21.73 -4.83 13.53
N SER A 30 -21.95 -4.74 14.84
CA SER A 30 -20.89 -4.53 15.85
C SER A 30 -19.77 -5.56 15.85
N GLY A 31 -19.91 -6.68 15.15
CA GLY A 31 -18.86 -7.67 14.98
C GLY A 31 -18.62 -8.09 13.54
N GLY A 32 -18.96 -7.28 12.53
CA GLY A 32 -18.54 -7.51 11.15
C GLY A 32 -19.37 -8.50 10.33
N LEU A 33 -19.06 -8.54 9.04
CA LEU A 33 -19.72 -9.28 7.97
C LEU A 33 -18.78 -10.35 7.42
N ALA A 34 -19.29 -11.55 7.17
CA ALA A 34 -18.57 -12.56 6.37
C ALA A 34 -19.49 -13.19 5.32
N THR A 35 -19.12 -13.10 4.03
CA THR A 35 -19.90 -13.62 2.90
C THR A 35 -19.50 -15.06 2.50
N ARG A 36 -18.30 -15.49 2.91
CA ARG A 36 -17.79 -16.87 2.97
C ARG A 36 -17.38 -17.48 1.63
N LYS A 37 -18.31 -17.64 0.69
CA LYS A 37 -18.13 -18.32 -0.59
C LYS A 37 -19.03 -17.66 -1.62
N GLY A 38 -18.57 -17.63 -2.85
CA GLY A 38 -19.29 -17.03 -3.97
C GLY A 38 -18.48 -15.86 -4.49
N ASN A 39 -18.92 -15.27 -5.59
CA ASN A 39 -18.36 -13.99 -6.02
C ASN A 39 -19.28 -12.91 -5.49
N ASP A 40 -18.95 -12.37 -4.32
CA ASP A 40 -19.82 -11.51 -3.55
C ASP A 40 -19.59 -10.04 -3.89
N THR A 41 -20.60 -9.21 -3.64
CA THR A 41 -20.53 -7.77 -3.78
C THR A 41 -21.04 -7.14 -2.49
N VAL A 42 -20.18 -6.35 -1.85
CA VAL A 42 -20.47 -5.69 -0.59
C VAL A 42 -20.23 -4.19 -0.77
N SER A 43 -21.23 -3.39 -0.45
CA SER A 43 -21.11 -1.94 -0.34
C SER A 43 -21.40 -1.49 1.09
N GLY A 44 -20.41 -0.84 1.67
CA GLY A 44 -20.36 -0.24 2.99
C GLY A 44 -21.16 1.04 3.09
N SER A 45 -21.03 1.73 4.21
CA SER A 45 -21.82 2.90 4.53
C SER A 45 -20.95 4.12 4.79
N SER A 46 -21.26 4.90 5.82
CA SER A 46 -20.41 6.01 6.27
C SER A 46 -19.85 5.76 7.67
N ASP A 47 -20.04 4.54 8.16
CA ASP A 47 -19.62 4.06 9.48
C ASP A 47 -18.46 3.08 9.26
N GLY A 48 -17.58 2.90 10.25
CA GLY A 48 -16.51 1.91 10.11
C GLY A 48 -17.04 0.48 10.07
N GLU A 49 -16.67 -0.26 9.02
CA GLU A 49 -17.07 -1.63 8.74
C GLU A 49 -15.94 -2.65 8.92
N VAL A 50 -16.35 -3.89 9.17
CA VAL A 50 -15.45 -5.05 9.21
C VAL A 50 -16.02 -6.10 8.26
N VAL A 51 -15.32 -6.41 7.17
CA VAL A 51 -15.81 -7.30 6.11
C VAL A 51 -14.78 -8.37 5.76
N TYR A 52 -15.26 -9.60 5.60
CA TYR A 52 -14.52 -10.76 5.10
C TYR A 52 -15.25 -11.37 3.89
N GLY A 53 -14.66 -11.30 2.70
CA GLY A 53 -15.20 -11.87 1.45
C GLY A 53 -15.20 -13.40 1.48
N GLY A 54 -14.03 -13.99 1.68
CA GLY A 54 -13.88 -15.40 2.04
C GLY A 54 -13.34 -16.25 0.90
N LYS A 55 -14.14 -16.59 -0.09
CA LYS A 55 -13.73 -17.43 -1.23
C LYS A 55 -14.52 -17.03 -2.46
N GLY A 56 -13.81 -16.94 -3.58
CA GLY A 56 -14.38 -16.48 -4.84
C GLY A 56 -13.96 -15.05 -5.07
N ASN A 57 -14.30 -14.52 -6.24
CA ASN A 57 -13.82 -13.21 -6.64
C ASN A 57 -14.77 -12.15 -6.11
N ASP A 58 -14.43 -11.57 -4.96
CA ASP A 58 -15.27 -10.65 -4.21
C ASP A 58 -15.01 -9.19 -4.60
N SER A 59 -16.06 -8.36 -4.51
CA SER A 59 -15.99 -6.91 -4.70
C SER A 59 -16.48 -6.24 -3.42
N ILE A 60 -15.56 -5.68 -2.64
CA ILE A 60 -15.83 -5.06 -1.34
C ILE A 60 -15.50 -3.57 -1.42
N ASP A 61 -16.47 -2.73 -1.08
CA ASP A 61 -16.35 -1.28 -0.97
C ASP A 61 -16.77 -0.87 0.44
N GLY A 62 -15.90 -0.23 1.21
CA GLY A 62 -16.18 0.26 2.57
C GLY A 62 -16.98 1.57 2.59
N GLY A 63 -16.94 2.35 1.52
CA GLY A 63 -17.66 3.62 1.45
C GLY A 63 -16.95 4.70 2.26
N GLY A 64 -17.25 4.85 3.54
CA GLY A 64 -16.53 5.78 4.39
C GLY A 64 -16.67 5.45 5.86
N GLY A 65 -15.86 6.09 6.70
CA GLY A 65 -15.54 5.55 8.01
C GLY A 65 -14.18 4.87 7.96
N ASN A 66 -13.69 4.40 9.11
CA ASN A 66 -12.42 3.69 9.15
C ASN A 66 -12.71 2.19 9.11
N ASP A 67 -12.36 1.55 8.00
CA ASP A 67 -12.77 0.20 7.66
C ASP A 67 -11.67 -0.83 7.89
N SER A 68 -12.09 -2.09 7.98
CA SER A 68 -11.22 -3.27 8.01
C SER A 68 -11.76 -4.33 7.06
N LEU A 69 -11.21 -4.36 5.85
CA LEU A 69 -11.78 -5.09 4.72
C LEU A 69 -10.81 -6.17 4.23
N ARG A 70 -11.32 -7.37 3.95
CA ARG A 70 -10.52 -8.52 3.53
C ARG A 70 -11.18 -9.31 2.42
N GLY A 71 -10.48 -9.49 1.30
CA GLY A 71 -10.91 -10.37 0.19
C GLY A 71 -10.81 -11.87 0.56
N ASP A 72 -9.73 -12.24 1.24
CA ASP A 72 -9.34 -13.59 1.66
C ASP A 72 -8.80 -14.50 0.54
N LYS A 73 -9.59 -14.96 -0.43
CA LYS A 73 -9.13 -15.96 -1.41
C LYS A 73 -9.75 -15.74 -2.77
N ASP A 74 -8.94 -16.08 -3.78
CA ASP A 74 -9.20 -15.88 -5.20
C ASP A 74 -9.00 -14.40 -5.57
N GLU A 75 -9.43 -13.95 -6.75
CA GLU A 75 -9.07 -12.60 -7.24
C GLU A 75 -10.09 -11.56 -6.79
N ASP A 76 -9.71 -10.73 -5.81
CA ASP A 76 -10.60 -9.81 -5.12
C ASP A 76 -10.39 -8.34 -5.53
N THR A 77 -11.43 -7.53 -5.38
CA THR A 77 -11.37 -6.07 -5.45
C THR A 77 -11.79 -5.50 -4.10
N VAL A 78 -10.87 -4.77 -3.44
CA VAL A 78 -11.09 -4.19 -2.11
C VAL A 78 -10.88 -2.68 -2.16
N ILE A 79 -11.90 -1.90 -1.81
CA ILE A 79 -11.91 -0.43 -1.83
C ILE A 79 -12.23 0.05 -0.41
N GLY A 80 -11.34 0.84 0.20
CA GLY A 80 -11.55 1.44 1.53
C GLY A 80 -12.59 2.55 1.48
N GLY A 81 -12.28 3.62 0.77
CA GLY A 81 -13.17 4.77 0.59
C GLY A 81 -12.68 5.99 1.36
N ASP A 82 -13.56 6.63 2.13
CA ASP A 82 -13.19 7.78 2.96
C ASP A 82 -12.86 7.37 4.41
N GLY A 83 -11.61 7.41 4.85
CA GLY A 83 -11.22 7.12 6.22
C GLY A 83 -9.79 6.60 6.32
N ASP A 84 -9.32 6.32 7.54
CA ASP A 84 -8.04 5.60 7.69
C ASP A 84 -8.32 4.09 7.71
N ASP A 85 -8.09 3.40 6.60
CA ASP A 85 -8.55 2.04 6.35
C ASP A 85 -7.45 0.97 6.48
N TRP A 86 -7.89 -0.27 6.75
CA TRP A 86 -7.05 -1.45 6.74
C TRP A 86 -7.55 -2.45 5.73
N LEU A 87 -6.77 -2.70 4.68
CA LEU A 87 -7.19 -3.46 3.51
C LEU A 87 -6.27 -4.66 3.25
N TRP A 88 -6.87 -5.84 3.12
CA TRP A 88 -6.17 -7.09 2.82
C TRP A 88 -6.75 -7.76 1.57
N GLY A 89 -5.91 -8.04 0.58
CA GLY A 89 -6.27 -8.85 -0.59
C GLY A 89 -6.44 -10.30 -0.16
N GLY A 90 -5.33 -10.96 0.18
CA GLY A 90 -5.33 -12.30 0.75
C GLY A 90 -4.55 -13.27 -0.11
N GLN A 91 -5.19 -14.31 -0.63
CA GLN A 91 -4.57 -15.25 -1.56
C GLN A 91 -5.17 -15.03 -2.94
N GLY A 92 -4.43 -14.49 -3.89
CA GLY A 92 -5.00 -14.17 -5.19
C GLY A 92 -4.20 -13.11 -5.90
N ASN A 93 -4.69 -12.66 -7.05
CA ASN A 93 -4.16 -11.45 -7.66
C ASN A 93 -5.21 -10.37 -7.44
N ASP A 94 -4.99 -9.53 -6.44
CA ASP A 94 -6.01 -8.65 -5.90
C ASP A 94 -5.81 -7.21 -6.36
N SER A 95 -6.90 -6.45 -6.40
CA SER A 95 -6.91 -5.02 -6.68
C SER A 95 -7.35 -4.27 -5.43
N ILE A 96 -6.44 -3.53 -4.81
CA ILE A 96 -6.69 -2.81 -3.55
C ILE A 96 -6.56 -1.31 -3.76
N VAL A 97 -7.57 -0.55 -3.30
CA VAL A 97 -7.62 0.91 -3.37
C VAL A 97 -7.95 1.47 -1.97
N GLY A 98 -7.05 2.27 -1.40
CA GLY A 98 -7.23 2.95 -0.12
C GLY A 98 -8.35 3.98 -0.20
N GLY A 99 -8.10 5.09 -0.88
CA GLY A 99 -9.07 6.14 -1.09
C GLY A 99 -8.61 7.44 -0.45
N SER A 100 -9.44 8.07 0.36
CA SER A 100 -9.07 9.28 1.11
C SER A 100 -8.70 8.90 2.54
N GLY A 101 -7.49 9.23 3.00
CA GLY A 101 -7.07 8.98 4.38
C GLY A 101 -5.68 8.36 4.44
N ASN A 102 -5.24 7.89 5.61
CA ASN A 102 -3.94 7.23 5.74
C ASN A 102 -4.18 5.72 5.85
N ASP A 103 -4.04 5.04 4.72
CA ASP A 103 -4.46 3.66 4.59
C ASP A 103 -3.31 2.67 4.79
N SER A 104 -3.65 1.45 5.20
CA SER A 104 -2.73 0.33 5.32
C SER A 104 -3.15 -0.79 4.37
N LEU A 105 -2.36 -0.98 3.30
CA LEU A 105 -2.68 -1.89 2.21
C LEU A 105 -1.77 -3.12 2.24
N TYR A 106 -2.37 -4.30 2.28
CA TYR A 106 -1.71 -5.60 2.27
C TYR A 106 -2.20 -6.40 1.07
N GLY A 107 -1.36 -6.59 0.05
CA GLY A 107 -1.66 -7.56 -1.03
C GLY A 107 -1.74 -9.00 -0.48
N ASP A 108 -0.87 -9.30 0.48
CA ASP A 108 -0.60 -10.66 0.97
C ASP A 108 0.03 -11.52 -0.15
N ARG A 109 -0.58 -12.63 -0.57
CA ARG A 109 0.03 -13.57 -1.51
C ARG A 109 -0.57 -13.46 -2.90
N GLY A 110 0.31 -13.21 -3.86
CA GLY A 110 0.04 -13.27 -5.28
C GLY A 110 0.51 -11.98 -5.94
N ILE A 111 0.02 -11.68 -7.14
CA ILE A 111 0.41 -10.47 -7.87
C ILE A 111 -0.66 -9.42 -7.64
N ASP A 112 -0.42 -8.52 -6.69
CA ASP A 112 -1.42 -7.54 -6.30
C ASP A 112 -1.17 -6.17 -6.95
N THR A 113 -2.25 -5.42 -7.12
CA THR A 113 -2.20 -4.02 -7.54
C THR A 113 -2.73 -3.13 -6.41
N LEU A 114 -1.87 -2.27 -5.87
CA LEU A 114 -2.13 -1.45 -4.70
C LEU A 114 -2.12 0.03 -5.08
N THR A 115 -3.18 0.75 -4.72
CA THR A 115 -3.34 2.19 -4.93
C THR A 115 -3.70 2.83 -3.59
N GLY A 116 -2.85 3.71 -3.05
CA GLY A 116 -3.07 4.34 -1.75
C GLY A 116 -4.17 5.40 -1.80
N GLY A 117 -4.05 6.33 -2.75
CA GLY A 117 -4.95 7.45 -2.93
C GLY A 117 -4.43 8.73 -2.27
N ASP A 118 -5.34 9.46 -1.64
CA ASP A 118 -5.08 10.75 -1.00
C ASP A 118 -4.69 10.54 0.46
N GLY A 119 -3.41 10.70 0.81
CA GLY A 119 -2.98 10.74 2.21
C GLY A 119 -1.55 10.27 2.38
N ASN A 120 -1.25 9.64 3.51
CA ASN A 120 0.07 9.06 3.76
C ASN A 120 -0.07 7.56 3.99
N ASP A 121 -0.01 6.82 2.90
CA ASP A 121 -0.38 5.41 2.91
C ASP A 121 0.80 4.52 3.26
N THR A 122 0.50 3.31 3.73
CA THR A 122 1.50 2.29 4.01
C THR A 122 1.20 1.03 3.21
N PHE A 123 2.07 0.76 2.23
CA PHE A 123 2.00 -0.46 1.43
C PHE A 123 2.86 -1.54 2.07
N PHE A 124 2.25 -2.67 2.42
CA PHE A 124 2.93 -3.81 2.99
C PHE A 124 3.29 -4.82 1.89
N VAL A 125 4.57 -5.17 1.84
CA VAL A 125 5.14 -6.11 0.87
C VAL A 125 5.72 -7.33 1.57
N LEU A 126 5.59 -8.50 0.95
CA LEU A 126 6.20 -9.73 1.43
C LEU A 126 7.63 -9.87 0.90
N LEU A 127 8.61 -9.97 1.79
CA LEU A 127 10.03 -10.06 1.41
C LEU A 127 10.45 -11.48 0.99
N ASP A 128 9.68 -12.50 1.39
CA ASP A 128 9.94 -13.90 1.11
C ASP A 128 9.16 -14.44 -0.10
N ASP A 129 8.19 -13.69 -0.61
CA ASP A 129 7.40 -14.10 -1.77
C ASP A 129 8.20 -14.01 -3.08
N GLU A 130 8.02 -15.01 -3.95
CA GLU A 130 8.57 -15.08 -5.32
C GLU A 130 7.83 -14.17 -6.30
N ILE A 131 6.76 -13.57 -5.81
CA ILE A 131 5.85 -12.73 -6.54
C ILE A 131 6.04 -11.26 -6.10
N ILE A 132 5.70 -10.33 -6.99
CA ILE A 132 5.97 -8.90 -6.84
C ILE A 132 4.66 -8.13 -7.03
N ASP A 133 4.38 -7.22 -6.12
CA ASP A 133 3.22 -6.34 -6.19
C ASP A 133 3.51 -5.06 -6.99
N TYR A 134 2.45 -4.48 -7.52
CA TYR A 134 2.45 -3.21 -8.24
C TYR A 134 1.83 -2.11 -7.39
N ILE A 135 2.61 -1.08 -7.09
CA ILE A 135 2.14 0.12 -6.42
C ILE A 135 1.95 1.22 -7.46
N THR A 136 0.75 1.77 -7.56
CA THR A 136 0.34 2.56 -8.73
C THR A 136 0.56 4.06 -8.58
N ASP A 137 0.61 4.57 -7.35
CA ASP A 137 0.53 6.00 -7.05
C ASP A 137 1.47 6.50 -5.93
N TYR A 138 2.51 5.72 -5.59
CA TYR A 138 3.44 6.03 -4.51
C TYR A 138 3.97 7.49 -4.51
N GLN A 139 3.75 8.19 -3.40
CA GLN A 139 4.12 9.59 -3.18
C GLN A 139 5.28 9.73 -2.18
N ASN A 140 6.43 10.22 -2.64
CA ASN A 140 7.59 10.42 -1.76
C ASN A 140 7.33 11.49 -0.69
N GLY A 141 7.59 11.13 0.57
CA GLY A 141 7.39 12.02 1.71
C GLY A 141 5.98 11.96 2.31
N GLY A 142 5.02 11.34 1.60
CA GLY A 142 3.74 10.92 2.18
C GLY A 142 3.77 9.44 2.51
N ASP A 143 3.95 8.61 1.48
CA ASP A 143 3.74 7.16 1.58
C ASP A 143 4.96 6.41 2.09
N ARG A 144 4.68 5.22 2.62
CA ARG A 144 5.65 4.31 3.21
C ARG A 144 5.51 2.92 2.63
N ILE A 145 6.64 2.22 2.58
CA ILE A 145 6.69 0.80 2.28
C ILE A 145 7.08 0.07 3.56
N ALA A 146 6.35 -0.98 3.90
CA ALA A 146 6.56 -1.77 5.08
C ALA A 146 6.64 -3.26 4.75
N SER A 147 7.19 -4.02 5.66
CA SER A 147 7.15 -5.48 5.66
C SER A 147 6.65 -5.95 7.03
N GLU A 148 6.56 -7.27 7.23
CA GLU A 148 6.34 -7.87 8.55
C GLU A 148 7.34 -7.38 9.62
N ASN A 149 8.53 -6.95 9.21
CA ASN A 149 9.59 -6.46 10.11
C ASN A 149 9.54 -4.93 10.33
N GLY A 150 8.49 -4.27 9.84
CA GLY A 150 8.26 -2.83 9.97
C GLY A 150 8.58 -2.04 8.69
N ILE A 151 8.60 -0.71 8.83
CA ILE A 151 8.84 0.23 7.74
C ILE A 151 10.23 -0.01 7.13
N LEU A 152 10.25 -0.16 5.81
CA LEU A 152 11.47 -0.30 5.04
C LEU A 152 12.12 1.08 4.88
N ASN A 153 13.33 1.20 5.42
CA ASN A 153 14.15 2.38 5.14
C ASN A 153 14.80 2.19 3.77
N PHE A 154 14.68 3.16 2.88
CA PHE A 154 15.33 3.16 1.56
C PHE A 154 16.85 3.42 1.65
N ASP A 155 17.50 2.74 2.59
CA ASP A 155 18.92 2.83 2.86
C ASP A 155 19.73 1.90 1.94
N ASN A 156 20.98 1.64 2.32
CA ASN A 156 21.89 0.82 1.53
C ASN A 156 21.48 -0.66 1.40
N ASN A 157 20.36 -1.11 1.98
CA ASN A 157 19.88 -2.48 1.83
C ASN A 157 19.07 -2.71 0.54
N PHE A 158 18.54 -1.65 -0.08
CA PHE A 158 17.73 -1.77 -1.30
C PHE A 158 18.42 -1.16 -2.52
N THR A 159 18.11 -1.70 -3.70
CA THR A 159 18.47 -1.14 -5.01
C THR A 159 17.18 -0.77 -5.73
N PHE A 160 17.13 0.46 -6.25
CA PHE A 160 16.03 0.95 -7.07
C PHE A 160 16.50 0.97 -8.52
N SER A 161 16.08 -0.01 -9.30
CA SER A 161 16.39 -0.08 -10.72
C SER A 161 15.29 0.57 -11.52
N ALA A 162 15.65 1.52 -12.39
CA ALA A 162 14.71 2.03 -13.37
C ALA A 162 14.24 0.87 -14.26
N GLY A 163 12.93 0.71 -14.39
CA GLY A 163 12.32 -0.20 -15.36
C GLY A 163 12.36 0.41 -16.75
N THR A 164 12.22 -0.42 -17.80
CA THR A 164 11.99 0.06 -19.18
C THR A 164 10.49 0.27 -19.48
N GLY A 165 9.69 0.39 -18.41
CA GLY A 165 8.25 0.30 -18.42
C GLY A 165 7.76 -1.14 -18.50
N ALA A 166 6.80 -1.52 -17.65
CA ALA A 166 6.05 -2.77 -17.85
C ALA A 166 5.32 -2.79 -19.22
N ASN A 167 5.19 -1.61 -19.86
CA ASN A 167 4.47 -1.38 -21.11
C ASN A 167 5.39 -1.01 -22.30
N GLY A 168 6.72 -1.04 -22.13
CA GLY A 168 7.69 -0.74 -23.21
C GLY A 168 7.70 0.71 -23.72
N ALA A 169 7.16 1.66 -22.95
CA ALA A 169 7.03 3.07 -23.34
C ALA A 169 7.71 4.01 -22.34
N SER A 170 9.05 4.07 -22.31
CA SER A 170 9.83 5.15 -21.68
C SER A 170 9.38 5.62 -20.28
N SER A 171 8.71 4.77 -19.49
CA SER A 171 8.00 5.19 -18.30
C SER A 171 8.93 5.14 -17.10
N GLY A 172 8.78 6.14 -16.23
CA GLY A 172 9.55 6.24 -15.00
C GLY A 172 9.16 5.20 -13.98
N ASP A 173 9.00 3.92 -14.34
CA ASP A 173 8.72 2.86 -13.37
C ASP A 173 10.00 2.50 -12.61
N THR A 174 9.86 2.04 -11.38
CA THR A 174 10.99 1.60 -10.55
C THR A 174 10.73 0.24 -9.95
N VAL A 175 11.72 -0.64 -10.07
CA VAL A 175 11.73 -1.93 -9.38
C VAL A 175 12.59 -1.80 -8.12
N MET A 176 12.01 -2.15 -6.97
CA MET A 176 12.71 -2.27 -5.70
C MET A 176 13.28 -3.68 -5.55
N ILE A 177 14.57 -3.77 -5.29
CA ILE A 177 15.30 -5.03 -5.16
C ILE A 177 15.98 -5.06 -3.80
N ASP A 178 15.72 -6.10 -2.99
CA ASP A 178 16.52 -6.35 -1.79
C ASP A 178 17.89 -6.89 -2.18
N LYS A 179 18.94 -6.24 -1.67
CA LYS A 179 20.32 -6.63 -1.99
C LYS A 179 20.73 -7.93 -1.33
N SER A 180 20.14 -8.28 -0.19
CA SER A 180 20.54 -9.49 0.55
C SER A 180 20.13 -10.77 -0.19
N SER A 181 18.93 -10.75 -0.77
CA SER A 181 18.35 -11.84 -1.54
C SER A 181 18.55 -11.69 -3.05
N ASN A 182 18.89 -10.49 -3.53
CA ASN A 182 18.94 -10.13 -4.96
C ASN A 182 17.60 -10.42 -5.67
N ARG A 183 16.49 -10.13 -4.98
CA ARG A 183 15.12 -10.33 -5.48
C ARG A 183 14.38 -9.02 -5.54
N ALA A 184 13.56 -8.87 -6.58
CA ALA A 184 12.61 -7.78 -6.66
C ALA A 184 11.47 -8.05 -5.65
N ILE A 185 10.99 -6.98 -5.02
CA ILE A 185 9.98 -7.03 -3.95
C ILE A 185 8.75 -6.21 -4.33
N ALA A 186 8.94 -5.08 -5.03
CA ALA A 186 7.84 -4.23 -5.47
C ALA A 186 8.17 -3.54 -6.79
N VAL A 187 7.15 -3.25 -7.58
CA VAL A 187 7.22 -2.35 -8.73
C VAL A 187 6.41 -1.09 -8.42
N PHE A 188 7.05 0.07 -8.50
CA PHE A 188 6.37 1.36 -8.47
C PHE A 188 6.11 1.81 -9.91
N LEU A 189 4.84 1.93 -10.26
CA LEU A 189 4.43 2.40 -11.58
C LEU A 189 4.52 3.91 -11.65
N ASN A 190 5.09 4.43 -12.74
CA ASN A 190 5.26 5.87 -13.00
C ASN A 190 6.06 6.65 -11.93
N VAL A 191 6.78 5.98 -11.03
CA VAL A 191 7.65 6.62 -10.01
C VAL A 191 9.13 6.43 -10.33
N ALA A 192 9.80 7.51 -10.73
CA ALA A 192 11.20 7.44 -11.18
C ALA A 192 12.16 7.00 -10.07
N SER A 193 13.20 6.24 -10.40
CA SER A 193 14.12 5.69 -9.38
C SER A 193 14.89 6.77 -8.60
N SER A 194 15.03 7.95 -9.19
CA SER A 194 15.59 9.14 -8.53
C SER A 194 14.78 9.63 -7.33
N THR A 195 13.50 9.27 -7.26
CA THR A 195 12.62 9.53 -6.11
C THR A 195 13.15 8.90 -4.82
N PHE A 196 13.84 7.77 -4.94
CA PHE A 196 14.38 6.99 -3.83
C PHE A 196 15.87 7.27 -3.56
N ALA A 197 16.47 8.25 -4.23
CA ALA A 197 17.88 8.58 -4.01
C ALA A 197 18.08 9.18 -2.60
N ALA A 198 19.13 8.74 -1.91
CA ALA A 198 19.57 9.36 -0.66
C ALA A 198 19.75 10.86 -0.87
N SER A 199 19.29 11.66 0.11
CA SER A 199 19.44 13.13 0.12
C SER A 199 20.85 13.50 -0.36
N PRO A 200 20.99 14.45 -1.32
CA PRO A 200 22.30 14.79 -1.86
C PRO A 200 23.23 15.08 -0.69
N THR A 201 24.36 14.35 -0.63
CA THR A 201 25.37 14.61 0.38
C THR A 201 25.61 16.11 0.41
N PRO A 202 25.45 16.79 1.57
CA PRO A 202 25.58 18.23 1.62
C PRO A 202 26.91 18.59 0.97
N THR A 203 26.85 19.41 -0.08
CA THR A 203 28.06 19.86 -0.76
C THR A 203 28.94 20.47 0.34
N PRO A 204 30.18 19.99 0.53
CA PRO A 204 31.02 20.50 1.60
C PRO A 204 31.08 22.02 1.43
N THR A 205 30.65 22.76 2.46
CA THR A 205 30.75 24.21 2.49
C THR A 205 32.19 24.56 2.12
N PRO A 206 32.41 25.37 1.05
CA PRO A 206 33.76 25.71 0.66
C PRO A 206 34.48 26.28 1.88
N THR A 207 35.62 25.69 2.24
CA THR A 207 36.44 26.18 3.33
C THR A 207 36.69 27.66 3.07
N PRO A 208 36.35 28.57 4.01
CA PRO A 208 36.59 29.99 3.79
C PRO A 208 38.06 30.18 3.43
N THR A 209 38.31 30.86 2.31
CA THR A 209 39.66 31.23 1.92
C THR A 209 40.30 31.97 3.10
N PRO A 210 41.49 31.56 3.58
CA PRO A 210 42.13 32.25 4.69
C PRO A 210 42.27 33.73 4.34
N THR A 211 41.76 34.60 5.20
CA THR A 211 41.94 36.04 5.08
C THR A 211 43.44 36.33 4.93
N PRO A 212 43.87 37.09 3.91
CA PRO A 212 45.27 37.46 3.76
C PRO A 212 45.79 38.06 5.07
N ALA A 213 46.97 37.62 5.50
CA ALA A 213 47.62 38.18 6.68
C ALA A 213 47.72 39.71 6.52
N PRO A 214 47.43 40.49 7.57
CA PRO A 214 47.55 41.94 7.51
C PRO A 214 48.98 42.32 7.09
N THR A 215 49.09 43.23 6.14
CA THR A 215 50.38 43.76 5.70
C THR A 215 51.12 44.33 6.91
N PRO A 216 52.40 43.96 7.15
CA PRO A 216 53.17 44.52 8.25
C PRO A 216 53.18 46.05 8.18
N ALA A 217 52.93 46.69 9.32
CA ALA A 217 53.01 48.15 9.42
C ALA A 217 54.43 48.61 9.04
N PRO A 218 54.58 49.73 8.31
CA PRO A 218 55.89 50.26 7.97
C PRO A 218 56.67 50.59 9.24
N THR A 219 57.94 50.19 9.28
CA THR A 219 58.86 50.52 10.37
C THR A 219 59.07 52.04 10.41
N PRO A 220 58.88 52.72 11.57
CA PRO A 220 59.17 54.13 11.70
C PRO A 220 60.65 54.42 11.42
N ALA A 221 60.92 55.51 10.71
CA ALA A 221 62.25 56.02 10.41
C ALA A 221 62.93 56.66 11.64
#